data_AF-A0A7C4WFZ8-F1
#
_entry.id   AF-A0A7C4WFZ8-F1
#
_cell.length_a   1.000
_cell.length_b   1.000
_cell.length_c   1.000
_cell.angle_alpha   90.00
_cell.angle_beta   90.00
_cell.angle_gamma   90.00
#
_symmetry.space_group_name_H-M   'P 1'
#
loop_
_entity.id
_entity.type
_entity.pdbx_description
1 polymer ?
#
loop_
_entity_poly.entity_id
_entity_poly.type
_entity_poly.pdbx_seq_one_letter_code
_entity_poly.pdbx_strand_id
1 'polypeptide(L)'
;MGYMELPNTDLRGVLDLSALGIYVHAITVAIVIGFSVSLTITEFLGIWKKDVNLIKLAKQISLVIVIVFVFGAATGTLVEFGLIQVWNGVILAIGSFFFTPLFLELVAF
;
A
#
# COMPACT_ATOMS: atom_id res chain seq x y z
N MET A 1 40.88 3.54 9.49
CA MET A 1 39.62 3.59 8.71
C MET A 1 38.52 3.20 9.67
N GLY A 2 38.01 4.18 10.43
CA GLY A 2 37.08 3.92 11.52
C GLY A 2 35.67 3.76 10.98
N TYR A 3 35.02 2.66 11.30
CA TYR A 3 33.58 2.50 11.10
C TYR A 3 32.90 3.54 12.00
N MET A 4 32.31 4.56 11.40
CA MET A 4 31.48 5.54 12.10
C MET A 4 30.19 4.80 12.48
N GLU A 5 30.15 4.25 13.70
CA GLU A 5 28.91 3.72 14.26
C GLU A 5 27.93 4.88 14.39
N LEU A 6 26.80 4.79 13.69
CA LEU A 6 25.72 5.77 13.83
C LEU A 6 25.25 5.75 15.28
N PRO A 7 25.06 6.91 15.93
CA PRO A 7 24.54 6.94 17.28
C PRO A 7 23.19 6.21 17.32
N ASN A 8 22.96 5.40 18.36
CA ASN A 8 21.75 4.56 18.50
C ASN A 8 20.43 5.32 18.33
N THR A 9 20.42 6.64 18.52
CA THR A 9 19.29 7.53 18.27
C THR A 9 18.92 7.65 16.80
N ASP A 10 19.92 7.68 15.90
CA ASP A 10 19.71 7.85 14.46
C ASP A 10 19.14 6.56 13.84
N LEU A 11 19.65 5.39 14.25
CA LEU A 11 19.14 4.11 13.79
C LEU A 11 17.66 3.90 14.19
N ARG A 12 17.29 4.25 15.42
CA ARG A 12 15.90 4.18 15.89
C ARG A 12 15.00 5.15 15.12
N GLY A 13 15.46 6.38 14.87
CA GLY A 13 14.70 7.35 14.08
C GLY A 13 14.41 6.87 12.65
N VAL A 14 15.37 6.22 12.00
CA VAL A 14 15.18 5.66 10.64
C VAL A 14 14.23 4.46 10.65
N LEU A 15 14.31 3.59 11.67
CA LEU A 15 13.37 2.47 11.87
C LEU A 15 11.94 2.98 12.10
N ASP A 16 11.76 3.98 12.96
CA ASP A 16 10.46 4.57 13.27
C ASP A 16 9.84 5.23 12.02
N LEU A 17 10.65 5.91 11.21
CA LEU A 17 10.21 6.52 9.95
C LEU A 17 9.79 5.45 8.92
N SER A 18 10.56 4.37 8.80
CA SER A 18 10.22 3.24 7.93
C SER A 18 8.93 2.55 8.39
N ALA A 19 8.77 2.33 9.70
CA ALA A 19 7.55 1.77 10.28
C ALA A 19 6.33 2.65 10.01
N LEU A 20 6.46 3.98 10.16
CA LEU A 20 5.41 4.94 9.81
C LEU A 20 5.01 4.79 8.34
N GLY A 21 5.98 4.67 7.44
CA GLY A 21 5.73 4.44 6.01
C GLY A 21 4.90 3.17 5.77
N ILE A 22 5.22 2.07 6.45
CA ILE A 22 4.48 0.80 6.38
C ILE A 22 3.04 1.00 6.85
N TYR A 23 2.81 1.68 7.98
CA TYR A 23 1.46 1.94 8.49
C TYR A 23 0.63 2.80 7.55
N VAL A 24 1.21 3.88 7.01
CA VAL A 24 0.54 4.75 6.04
C VAL A 24 0.15 3.97 4.79
N HIS A 25 1.08 3.16 4.25
CA HIS A 25 0.79 2.33 3.09
C HIS A 25 -0.32 1.31 3.37
N ALA A 26 -0.27 0.61 4.49
CA ALA A 26 -1.30 -0.37 4.88
C ALA A 26 -2.71 0.25 4.96
N ILE A 27 -2.84 1.49 5.45
CA ILE A 27 -4.13 2.20 5.49
C ILE A 27 -4.64 2.46 4.07
N THR A 28 -3.76 2.88 3.15
CA THR A 28 -4.17 3.15 1.76
C THR A 28 -4.62 1.89 1.04
N VAL A 29 -3.94 0.76 1.25
CA VAL A 29 -4.35 -0.56 0.74
C VAL A 29 -5.73 -0.96 1.27
N ALA A 30 -5.97 -0.80 2.58
CA ALA A 30 -7.27 -1.12 3.18
C ALA A 30 -8.42 -0.29 2.58
N ILE A 31 -8.19 1.00 2.34
CA ILE A 31 -9.17 1.89 1.70
C ILE A 31 -9.45 1.43 0.26
N VAL A 32 -8.41 1.18 -0.53
CA VAL A 32 -8.57 0.74 -1.94
C VAL A 32 -9.36 -0.57 -2.01
N ILE A 33 -9.02 -1.57 -1.19
CA ILE A 33 -9.74 -2.86 -1.18
C ILE A 33 -11.20 -2.66 -0.77
N GLY A 34 -11.47 -1.94 0.33
CA GLY A 34 -12.84 -1.73 0.82
C GLY A 34 -13.71 -0.94 -0.15
N PHE A 35 -13.16 0.11 -0.76
CA PHE A 35 -13.87 0.89 -1.76
C PHE A 35 -14.04 0.15 -3.08
N SER A 36 -13.12 -0.74 -3.48
CA SER A 36 -13.27 -1.54 -4.71
C SER A 36 -14.42 -2.53 -4.63
N VAL A 37 -14.62 -3.16 -3.47
CA VAL A 37 -15.81 -4.00 -3.21
C VAL A 37 -17.08 -3.15 -3.26
N SER A 38 -17.06 -1.99 -2.61
CA SER A 38 -18.20 -1.05 -2.59
C SER A 38 -18.55 -0.52 -3.99
N LEU A 39 -17.53 -0.23 -4.81
CA LEU A 39 -17.67 0.18 -6.20
C LEU A 39 -18.39 -0.89 -7.00
N THR A 40 -17.90 -2.13 -6.91
CA THR A 40 -18.45 -3.28 -7.65
C THR A 40 -19.91 -3.51 -7.30
N ILE A 41 -20.26 -3.49 -6.00
CA ILE A 41 -21.64 -3.67 -5.55
C ILE A 41 -22.53 -2.53 -6.03
N THR A 42 -22.07 -1.28 -5.88
CA THR A 42 -22.86 -0.10 -6.23
C THR A 42 -23.09 -0.01 -7.73
N GLU A 43 -22.07 -0.28 -8.54
CA GLU A 43 -22.16 -0.31 -10.00
C GLU A 43 -23.08 -1.44 -10.47
N PHE A 44 -22.92 -2.65 -9.93
CA PHE A 44 -23.79 -3.79 -10.24
C PHE A 44 -25.26 -3.48 -9.94
N LEU A 45 -25.55 -2.95 -8.74
CA LEU A 45 -26.91 -2.58 -8.36
C LEU A 45 -27.45 -1.42 -9.21
N GLY A 46 -26.61 -0.44 -9.57
CA GLY A 46 -26.98 0.67 -10.44
C GLY A 46 -27.37 0.20 -11.84
N ILE A 47 -26.61 -0.74 -12.42
CA ILE A 47 -26.93 -1.33 -13.72
C ILE A 47 -28.20 -2.17 -13.63
N TRP A 48 -28.29 -3.06 -12.64
CA TRP A 48 -29.42 -3.98 -12.49
C TRP A 48 -30.74 -3.25 -12.24
N LYS A 49 -30.73 -2.22 -11.38
CA LYS A 49 -31.92 -1.42 -11.05
C LYS A 49 -32.16 -0.27 -12.02
N LYS A 50 -31.25 -0.02 -12.98
CA LYS A 50 -31.24 1.15 -13.86
C LYS A 50 -31.30 2.47 -13.06
N ASP A 51 -30.66 2.51 -11.90
CA ASP A 51 -30.65 3.68 -11.01
C ASP A 51 -29.45 4.57 -11.32
N VAL A 52 -29.73 5.74 -11.90
CA VAL A 52 -28.72 6.73 -12.29
C VAL A 52 -27.97 7.29 -11.08
N ASN A 53 -28.59 7.35 -9.89
CA ASN A 53 -27.93 7.86 -8.70
C ASN A 53 -26.87 6.89 -8.19
N LEU A 54 -27.14 5.58 -8.24
CA LEU A 54 -26.14 4.56 -7.91
C LEU A 54 -24.97 4.58 -8.90
N ILE A 55 -25.23 4.79 -10.19
CA ILE A 55 -24.16 4.93 -11.19
C ILE A 55 -23.32 6.19 -10.94
N LYS A 56 -23.93 7.31 -10.53
CA LYS A 56 -23.19 8.52 -10.13
C LYS A 56 -22.32 8.27 -8.91
N LEU A 57 -22.85 7.57 -7.90
CA LEU A 57 -22.10 7.19 -6.70
C LEU A 57 -20.92 6.27 -7.05
N ALA A 58 -21.12 5.27 -7.91
CA ALA A 58 -20.04 4.41 -8.40
C ALA A 58 -18.92 5.24 -9.07
N LYS A 59 -19.25 6.23 -9.90
CA LYS A 59 -18.24 7.14 -10.48
C LYS A 59 -17.48 7.95 -9.43
N GLN A 60 -18.15 8.42 -8.39
CA GLN A 60 -17.50 9.15 -7.29
C GLN A 60 -16.57 8.23 -6.49
N ILE A 61 -17.02 7.02 -6.16
CA ILE A 61 -16.20 5.99 -5.49
C ILE A 61 -14.97 5.67 -6.34
N SER A 62 -15.13 5.51 -7.65
CA SER A 62 -14.01 5.25 -8.58
C SER A 62 -12.97 6.38 -8.56
N LEU A 63 -13.39 7.65 -8.55
CA LEU A 63 -12.47 8.79 -8.43
C LEU A 63 -11.69 8.78 -7.11
N VAL A 64 -12.36 8.45 -6.00
CA VAL A 64 -11.70 8.33 -4.69
C VAL A 64 -10.67 7.20 -4.71
N ILE A 65 -11.02 6.04 -5.29
CA ILE A 65 -10.09 4.91 -5.44
C ILE A 65 -8.85 5.33 -6.23
N VAL A 66 -9.00 6.01 -7.37
CA VAL A 66 -7.86 6.43 -8.20
C VAL A 66 -6.91 7.34 -7.44
N ILE A 67 -7.44 8.32 -6.70
CA ILE A 67 -6.61 9.25 -5.91
C ILE A 67 -5.84 8.50 -4.83
N VAL A 68 -6.53 7.65 -4.06
CA VAL A 68 -5.90 6.87 -2.98
C VAL A 68 -4.94 5.84 -3.52
N PHE A 69 -5.22 5.23 -4.67
CA PHE A 69 -4.36 4.26 -5.34
C PHE A 69 -3.03 4.89 -5.77
N VAL A 70 -3.05 6.07 -6.38
CA VAL A 70 -1.81 6.78 -6.76
C VAL A 70 -0.96 7.10 -5.53
N PHE A 71 -1.58 7.57 -4.45
CA PHE A 71 -0.88 7.82 -3.19
C PHE A 71 -0.37 6.51 -2.54
N GLY A 72 -1.15 5.44 -2.61
CA GLY A 72 -0.79 4.10 -2.16
C GLY A 72 0.41 3.54 -2.92
N ALA A 73 0.45 3.67 -4.24
CA ALA A 73 1.57 3.21 -5.08
C ALA A 73 2.87 3.96 -4.75
N ALA A 74 2.79 5.29 -4.56
CA ALA A 74 3.94 6.10 -4.16
C ALA A 74 4.47 5.69 -2.78
N THR A 75 3.58 5.52 -1.80
CA THR A 75 3.97 5.09 -0.45
C THR A 75 4.48 3.65 -0.39
N GLY A 76 3.93 2.74 -1.20
CA GLY A 76 4.39 1.35 -1.32
C GLY A 76 5.81 1.27 -1.88
N THR A 77 6.12 2.09 -2.89
CA THR A 77 7.47 2.22 -3.44
C THR A 77 8.47 2.67 -2.36
N LEU A 78 8.09 3.65 -1.53
CA LEU A 78 8.93 4.10 -0.41
C LEU A 78 9.12 3.01 0.66
N VAL A 79 8.08 2.22 0.93
CA VAL A 79 8.16 1.08 1.85
C VAL A 79 9.13 0.02 1.33
N GLU A 80 9.08 -0.32 0.04
CA GLU A 80 9.98 -1.30 -0.56
C GLU A 80 11.46 -0.88 -0.43
N PHE A 81 11.79 0.37 -0.78
CA PHE A 81 13.14 0.90 -0.61
C PHE A 81 13.55 0.96 0.87
N GLY A 82 12.62 1.33 1.77
CA GLY A 82 12.85 1.32 3.22
C GLY A 82 13.14 -0.08 3.76
N LEU A 83 12.45 -1.11 3.26
CA LEU A 83 12.69 -2.50 3.64
C LEU A 83 14.10 -2.95 3.21
N ILE A 84 14.53 -2.57 2.00
CA ILE A 84 15.85 -2.93 1.47
C ILE A 84 16.99 -2.25 2.23
N GLN A 85 16.83 -0.97 2.56
CA GLN A 85 17.89 -0.19 3.19
C GLN A 85 17.97 -0.36 4.71
N VAL A 86 16.82 -0.47 5.38
CA VAL A 86 16.73 -0.40 6.84
C VAL A 86 16.51 -1.79 7.48
N TRP A 87 15.82 -2.70 6.78
CA TRP A 87 15.39 -4.00 7.31
C TRP A 87 16.07 -5.19 6.61
N ASN A 88 17.39 -5.11 6.39
CA ASN A 88 18.14 -6.12 5.62
C ASN A 88 17.96 -7.57 6.11
N GLY A 89 17.89 -7.81 7.42
CA GLY A 89 17.66 -9.15 7.99
C GLY A 89 16.26 -9.69 7.71
N VAL A 90 15.26 -8.80 7.66
CA VAL A 90 13.88 -9.17 7.31
C VAL A 90 13.79 -9.48 5.82
N ILE A 91 14.49 -8.73 4.95
CA ILE A 91 14.56 -9.05 3.52
C ILE A 91 15.19 -10.42 3.27
N LEU A 92 16.26 -10.79 3.98
CA LEU A 92 16.84 -12.13 3.82
C LEU A 92 15.83 -13.23 4.17
N ALA A 93 15.02 -13.02 5.21
CA ALA A 93 13.94 -13.93 5.56
C ALA A 93 12.82 -13.94 4.49
N ILE A 94 12.40 -12.76 4.01
CA ILE A 94 11.35 -12.62 2.98
C ILE A 94 11.82 -13.21 1.64
N GLY A 95 13.04 -12.93 1.20
CA GLY A 95 13.61 -13.42 -0.06
C GLY A 95 13.70 -14.95 -0.13
N SER A 96 13.74 -15.62 1.02
CA SER A 96 13.79 -17.09 1.09
C SER A 96 12.43 -17.78 1.03
N PHE A 97 11.34 -17.16 1.52
CA PHE A 97 10.00 -17.81 1.60
C PHE A 97 8.82 -16.94 1.14
N PHE A 98 8.93 -15.61 1.21
CA PHE A 98 7.85 -14.65 0.94
C PHE A 98 8.04 -13.82 -0.33
N PHE A 99 9.09 -14.08 -1.13
CA PHE A 99 9.28 -13.37 -2.40
C PHE A 99 8.11 -13.57 -3.36
N THR A 100 7.63 -14.82 -3.50
CA THR A 100 6.52 -15.16 -4.39
C THR A 100 5.21 -14.41 -4.06
N PRO A 101 4.69 -14.42 -2.80
CA PRO A 101 3.49 -13.66 -2.48
C PRO A 101 3.68 -12.14 -2.68
N LEU A 102 4.86 -11.59 -2.40
CA LEU A 102 5.14 -10.16 -2.60
C LEU A 102 5.14 -9.78 -4.09
N PHE A 103 5.74 -10.64 -4.93
CA PHE A 103 5.70 -10.46 -6.39
C PHE A 103 4.28 -10.59 -6.94
N LEU A 104 3.49 -11.54 -6.45
CA LEU A 104 2.09 -11.71 -6.85
C LEU A 104 1.22 -10.52 -6.43
N GLU A 105 1.47 -9.94 -5.26
CA GLU A 105 0.82 -8.69 -4.84
C GLU A 105 1.10 -7.56 -5.85
N LEU A 106 2.34 -7.39 -6.29
CA LEU A 106 2.70 -6.37 -7.28
C LEU A 106 2.06 -6.62 -8.65
N VAL A 107 1.96 -7.87 -9.09
CA VAL A 107 1.34 -8.24 -10.38
C VAL A 107 -0.19 -8.06 -10.36
N ALA A 108 -0.81 -8.16 -9.19
CA ALA A 108 -2.27 -8.05 -9.05
C ALA A 108 -2.78 -6.59 -9.07
N PHE A 109 -1.91 -5.61 -8.84
CA PHE A 109 -2.22 -4.17 -8.85
C PHE A 109 -2.00 -3.51 -10.22
#